data_AF-A0A3D4AXC5-F1
#
_entry.id   AF-A0A3D4AXC5-F1
#
_cell.length_a   1.000
_cell.length_b   1.000
_cell.length_c   1.000
_cell.angle_alpha   90.00
_cell.angle_beta   90.00
_cell.angle_gamma   90.00
#
_symmetry.space_group_name_H-M   'P 1'
#
loop_
_entity.id
_entity.type
_entity.pdbx_description
1 polymer ?
#
loop_
_entity_poly.entity_id
_entity_poly.type
_entity_poly.pdbx_seq_one_letter_code
_entity_poly.pdbx_strand_id
1 'polypeptide(L)'
;GCGMMRELKCLGDRTLISLGSDRRKFKPWGLEGGKHAEGAHCYVIDTENKSREIPTKVNRELSKNVRLRIETPGGGGWGDPKTRNKADLARDVDDGLISPSRAREVYGL
;
A
#
# COMPACT_ATOMS: atom_id res chain seq x y z
N GLY A 1 -4.06 -9.46 5.71
CA GLY A 1 -4.26 -9.49 4.24
C GLY A 1 -3.49 -8.36 3.61
N CYS A 2 -2.94 -8.58 2.41
CA CYS A 2 -2.12 -7.59 1.72
C CYS A 2 -2.96 -6.45 1.13
N GLY A 3 -2.34 -5.27 1.01
CA GLY A 3 -2.89 -4.16 0.27
C GLY A 3 -2.68 -4.33 -1.24
N MET A 4 -2.85 -3.24 -1.98
CA MET A 4 -2.64 -3.23 -3.43
C MET A 4 -2.06 -1.89 -3.86
N MET A 5 -1.11 -1.94 -4.80
CA MET A 5 -0.63 -0.77 -5.52
C MET A 5 -1.16 -0.81 -6.95
N ARG A 6 -1.78 0.29 -7.39
CA ARG A 6 -2.20 0.49 -8.79
C ARG A 6 -1.56 1.75 -9.30
N GLU A 7 -1.06 1.70 -10.53
CA GLU A 7 -0.55 2.87 -11.22
C GLU A 7 -1.29 3.05 -12.54
N LEU A 8 -1.86 4.24 -12.72
CA LEU A 8 -2.69 4.59 -13.86
C LEU A 8 -1.99 5.70 -14.65
N LYS A 9 -1.70 5.46 -15.93
CA LYS A 9 -1.13 6.49 -16.82
C LYS A 9 -2.25 7.22 -17.56
N CYS A 10 -2.29 8.54 -17.44
CA CYS A 10 -3.21 9.38 -18.19
C CYS A 10 -2.80 9.42 -19.67
N LEU A 11 -3.66 8.97 -20.57
CA LEU A 11 -3.39 8.99 -22.02
C LEU A 11 -4.06 10.16 -22.75
N GLY A 12 -5.13 10.73 -22.17
CA GLY A 12 -5.81 11.91 -22.69
C GLY A 12 -5.07 13.20 -22.32
N ASP A 13 -5.28 14.25 -23.13
CA ASP A 13 -4.65 15.56 -22.92
C ASP A 13 -5.10 16.24 -21.62
N ARG A 14 -6.34 15.99 -21.19
CA ARG A 14 -6.91 16.38 -19.90
C ARG A 14 -7.68 15.23 -19.28
N THR A 15 -7.26 14.79 -18.10
CA THR A 15 -7.94 13.73 -17.33
C THR A 15 -8.37 14.28 -15.98
N LEU A 16 -9.69 14.38 -15.74
CA LEU A 16 -10.21 14.73 -14.42
C LEU A 16 -10.32 13.47 -13.55
N ILE A 17 -9.77 13.52 -12.35
CA ILE A 17 -9.90 12.46 -11.34
C ILE A 17 -10.63 12.97 -10.11
N SER A 18 -11.43 12.08 -9.53
CA SER A 18 -11.99 12.20 -8.18
C SER A 18 -11.44 11.07 -7.34
N LEU A 19 -10.57 11.39 -6.40
CA LEU A 19 -9.93 10.42 -5.53
C LEU A 19 -10.63 10.41 -4.17
N GLY A 20 -11.05 9.22 -3.73
CA GLY A 20 -11.48 8.94 -2.36
C GLY A 20 -10.72 7.74 -1.81
N SER A 21 -9.89 7.98 -0.81
CA SER A 21 -9.13 6.95 -0.09
C SER A 21 -9.24 7.14 1.41
N ASP A 22 -9.26 6.05 2.17
CA ASP A 22 -9.32 6.09 3.63
C ASP A 22 -8.09 5.45 4.26
N ARG A 23 -8.05 5.44 5.60
CA ARG A 23 -7.02 4.71 6.38
C ARG A 23 -5.58 5.19 6.19
N ARG A 24 -5.35 6.46 5.80
CA ARG A 24 -4.01 7.08 5.83
C ARG A 24 -3.58 7.47 7.25
N LYS A 25 -4.32 8.39 7.88
CA LYS A 25 -4.03 8.88 9.24
C LYS A 25 -4.35 7.82 10.29
N PHE A 26 -5.53 7.22 10.19
CA PHE A 26 -5.98 6.15 11.07
C PHE A 26 -5.75 4.80 10.39
N LYS A 27 -4.54 4.25 10.58
CA LYS A 27 -4.10 3.01 9.96
C LYS A 27 -4.97 1.81 10.40
N PRO A 28 -5.10 0.76 9.57
CA PRO A 28 -5.75 -0.48 10.00
C PRO A 28 -4.98 -1.08 11.17
N TRP A 29 -5.65 -1.24 12.32
CA TRP A 29 -4.98 -1.66 13.54
C TRP A 29 -4.90 -3.19 13.64
N GLY A 30 -3.85 -3.69 14.30
CA GLY A 30 -3.81 -5.09 14.72
C GLY A 30 -4.50 -5.31 16.06
N LEU A 31 -4.75 -6.58 16.37
CA LEU A 31 -5.44 -7.02 17.59
C LEU A 31 -4.66 -8.17 18.25
N GLU A 32 -4.81 -8.34 19.57
CA GLU A 32 -4.17 -9.42 20.34
C GLU A 32 -2.65 -9.54 20.11
N GLY A 33 -1.94 -8.42 20.09
CA GLY A 33 -0.49 -8.39 19.83
C GLY A 33 -0.11 -8.32 18.34
N GLY A 34 -1.10 -8.35 17.44
CA GLY A 34 -0.89 -8.15 16.02
C GLY A 34 -0.41 -6.73 15.68
N LYS A 35 0.48 -6.62 14.68
CA LYS A 35 0.98 -5.32 14.22
C LYS A 35 -0.04 -4.58 13.36
N HIS A 36 -0.06 -3.26 13.47
CA HIS A 36 -0.83 -2.40 12.55
C HIS A 36 -0.32 -2.54 11.10
N ALA A 37 -1.21 -2.37 10.13
CA ALA A 37 -0.82 -2.25 8.72
C ALA A 37 -0.31 -0.82 8.42
N GLU A 38 0.33 -0.67 7.27
CA GLU A 38 0.63 0.67 6.75
C GLU A 38 -0.64 1.41 6.31
N GLY A 39 -0.53 2.73 6.20
CA GLY A 39 -1.61 3.60 5.77
C GLY A 39 -1.76 3.64 4.25
N ALA A 40 -2.88 4.21 3.78
CA ALA A 40 -3.08 4.44 2.35
C ALA A 40 -2.25 5.64 1.84
N HIS A 41 -1.66 5.50 0.66
CA HIS A 41 -0.92 6.57 0.00
C HIS A 41 -1.41 6.81 -1.43
N CYS A 42 -1.32 8.05 -1.88
CA CYS A 42 -1.71 8.42 -3.23
C CYS A 42 -0.72 9.45 -3.77
N TYR A 43 -0.17 9.19 -4.95
CA TYR A 43 0.87 10.01 -5.56
C TYR A 43 0.49 10.39 -6.99
N VAL A 44 0.84 11.62 -7.36
CA VAL A 44 0.93 12.01 -8.77
C VAL A 44 2.40 11.98 -9.14
N ILE A 45 2.73 11.30 -10.22
CA ILE A 45 4.09 11.16 -10.75
C ILE A 45 4.11 11.84 -12.11
N ASP A 46 4.92 12.88 -12.26
CA ASP A 46 5.03 13.63 -13.51
C ASP A 46 5.86 12.90 -14.58
N THR A 47 6.03 13.56 -15.73
CA THR A 47 6.78 13.01 -16.87
C THR A 47 8.28 12.94 -16.63
N GLU A 48 8.81 13.62 -15.61
CA GLU A 48 10.20 13.55 -15.16
C GLU A 48 10.40 12.53 -14.05
N ASN A 49 9.38 11.70 -13.77
CA ASN A 49 9.34 10.72 -12.68
C ASN A 49 9.41 11.33 -11.27
N LYS A 50 9.12 12.62 -11.10
CA LYS A 50 9.01 13.22 -9.76
C LYS A 50 7.65 12.89 -9.18
N SER A 51 7.64 12.28 -8.01
CA SER A 51 6.43 11.90 -7.28
C SER A 51 6.06 12.95 -6.23
N ARG A 52 4.79 13.35 -6.19
CA ARG A 52 4.20 14.16 -5.12
C ARG A 52 3.02 13.44 -4.47
N GLU A 53 3.02 13.35 -3.15
CA GLU A 53 1.86 12.81 -2.43
C GLU A 53 0.70 13.81 -2.50
N ILE A 54 -0.52 13.30 -2.71
CA ILE A 54 -1.74 14.11 -2.75
C ILE A 54 -2.68 13.76 -1.59
N PRO A 55 -3.61 14.67 -1.24
CA PRO A 55 -4.63 14.40 -0.23
C PRO A 55 -5.48 13.17 -0.58
N THR A 56 -6.06 12.56 0.44
CA THR A 56 -6.86 11.34 0.32
C THR A 56 -8.25 11.56 -0.26
N LYS A 57 -8.79 12.79 -0.21
CA LYS A 57 -10.06 13.19 -0.81
C LYS A 57 -9.82 14.44 -1.64
N VAL A 58 -9.77 14.32 -2.96
CA VAL A 58 -9.43 15.45 -3.83
C VAL A 58 -9.90 15.25 -5.27
N ASN A 59 -10.31 16.35 -5.90
CA ASN A 59 -10.47 16.44 -7.34
C ASN A 59 -9.23 17.09 -7.98
N ARG A 60 -8.71 16.49 -9.04
CA ARG A 60 -7.53 17.00 -9.77
C ARG A 60 -7.66 16.76 -11.26
N GLU A 61 -7.21 17.72 -12.05
CA GLU A 61 -6.91 17.51 -13.47
C GLU A 61 -5.46 17.04 -13.61
N LEU A 62 -5.25 16.01 -14.43
CA LEU A 62 -3.94 15.46 -14.77
C LEU A 62 -3.72 15.58 -16.28
N SER A 63 -2.54 16.04 -16.65
CA SER A 63 -2.09 16.13 -18.04
C SER A 63 -1.73 14.75 -18.60
N LYS A 64 -1.65 14.65 -19.93
CA LYS A 64 -1.16 13.46 -20.63
C LYS A 64 0.19 12.98 -20.09
N ASN A 65 0.36 11.67 -20.08
CA ASN A 65 1.54 10.93 -19.63
C ASN A 65 1.87 11.01 -18.13
N VAL A 66 1.18 11.86 -17.35
CA VAL A 66 1.24 11.84 -15.89
C VAL A 66 0.67 10.51 -15.38
N ARG A 67 1.24 10.00 -14.28
CA ARG A 67 0.78 8.78 -13.62
C ARG A 67 0.16 9.09 -12.27
N LEU A 68 -0.91 8.40 -11.94
CA LEU A 68 -1.52 8.37 -10.61
C LEU A 68 -1.20 7.01 -9.98
N ARG A 69 -0.47 7.00 -8.86
CA ARG A 69 -0.24 5.79 -8.06
C ARG A 69 -1.13 5.82 -6.83
N ILE A 70 -1.87 4.74 -6.61
CA ILE A 70 -2.75 4.54 -5.46
C ILE A 70 -2.31 3.29 -4.74
N GLU A 71 -2.02 3.43 -3.45
CA GLU A 71 -1.62 2.35 -2.56
C GLU A 71 -2.71 2.19 -1.50
N THR A 72 -3.56 1.18 -1.68
CA THR A 72 -4.58 0.82 -0.70
C THR A 72 -3.97 -0.06 0.37
N PRO A 73 -4.26 0.18 1.66
CA PRO A 73 -3.58 -0.50 2.75
C PRO A 73 -4.05 -1.96 2.86
N GLY A 74 -3.19 -2.78 3.45
CA GLY A 74 -3.58 -4.11 3.91
C GLY A 74 -4.41 -4.07 5.18
N GLY A 75 -4.75 -5.24 5.70
CA GLY A 75 -5.38 -5.39 7.02
C GLY A 75 -4.34 -5.46 8.14
N GLY A 76 -4.70 -4.99 9.33
CA GLY A 76 -3.89 -5.21 10.53
C GLY A 76 -3.81 -6.69 10.91
N GLY A 77 -2.75 -7.06 11.63
CA GLY A 77 -2.50 -8.44 12.04
C GLY A 77 -3.32 -8.87 13.26
N TRP A 78 -3.36 -10.18 13.48
CA TRP A 78 -3.91 -10.81 14.68
C TRP A 78 -2.85 -11.68 15.35
N GLY A 79 -2.73 -11.61 16.68
CA GLY A 79 -1.79 -12.44 17.44
C GLY A 79 -0.34 -11.95 17.37
N ASP A 80 0.51 -12.49 18.25
CA ASP A 80 1.96 -12.27 18.18
C ASP A 80 2.53 -12.88 16.88
N PRO A 81 3.11 -12.07 15.98
CA PRO A 81 3.71 -12.57 14.74
C PRO A 81 4.75 -13.68 14.94
N LYS A 82 5.46 -13.72 16.08
CA LYS A 82 6.47 -14.74 16.38
C LYS A 82 5.89 -16.14 16.58
N THR A 83 4.58 -16.23 16.81
CA THR A 83 3.87 -17.50 16.99
C THR A 83 3.29 -18.05 15.69
N ARG A 84 3.44 -17.34 14.56
CA ARG A 84 2.96 -17.77 13.25
C ARG A 84 3.63 -19.08 12.83
N ASN A 85 2.86 -19.99 12.24
CA ASN A 85 3.38 -21.25 11.70
C ASN A 85 4.48 -21.00 10.66
N LYS A 86 5.63 -21.66 10.82
CA LYS A 86 6.81 -21.46 9.96
C LYS A 86 6.61 -21.92 8.53
N ALA A 87 5.84 -22.99 8.30
CA ALA A 87 5.55 -23.48 6.96
C ALA A 87 4.64 -22.52 6.19
N ASP A 88 3.63 -21.95 6.86
CA ASP A 88 2.77 -20.93 6.26
C ASP A 88 3.55 -19.66 5.92
N LEU A 89 4.44 -19.24 6.82
CA LEU A 89 5.31 -18.10 6.60
C LEU A 89 6.31 -18.34 5.45
N ALA A 90 6.86 -19.54 5.31
CA ALA A 90 7.73 -19.88 4.19
C ALA A 90 6.98 -19.79 2.85
N ARG A 91 5.72 -20.27 2.80
CA ARG A 91 4.87 -20.12 1.60
C ARG A 91 4.57 -18.65 1.31
N ASP A 92 4.23 -17.83 2.32
CA ASP A 92 3.99 -16.40 2.11
C ASP A 92 5.23 -15.67 1.54
N VAL A 93 6.44 -16.13 1.88
CA VAL A 93 7.69 -15.59 1.33
C VAL A 93 7.92 -16.06 -0.11
N ASP A 94 7.68 -17.35 -0.39
CA ASP A 94 7.79 -17.93 -1.74
C ASP A 94 6.79 -17.30 -2.72
N ASP A 95 5.56 -17.07 -2.25
CA ASP A 95 4.49 -16.39 -2.99
C ASP A 95 4.75 -14.88 -3.14
N GLY A 96 5.80 -14.34 -2.52
CA GLY A 96 6.15 -12.92 -2.58
C GLY A 96 5.20 -12.00 -1.81
N LEU A 97 4.32 -12.54 -0.96
CA LEU A 97 3.43 -11.77 -0.09
C LEU A 97 4.20 -11.11 1.06
N ILE A 98 5.29 -11.75 1.52
CA ILE A 98 6.19 -11.25 2.56
C ILE A 98 7.62 -11.24 2.03
N SER A 99 8.32 -10.11 2.15
CA SER A 99 9.74 -10.07 1.78
C SER A 99 10.60 -10.88 2.76
N PRO A 100 11.74 -11.45 2.33
CA PRO A 100 12.66 -12.13 3.24
C PRO A 100 13.14 -11.27 4.42
N SER A 101 13.34 -9.96 4.21
CA SER A 101 13.70 -9.03 5.29
C SER A 101 12.58 -8.90 6.32
N ARG A 102 11.34 -8.72 5.86
CA ARG A 102 10.15 -8.62 6.72
C ARG A 102 9.94 -9.91 7.52
N ALA A 103 10.16 -11.07 6.90
CA ALA A 103 10.07 -12.36 7.56
C ALA A 103 11.00 -12.43 8.79
N ARG A 104 12.26 -12.00 8.64
CA ARG A 104 13.23 -11.96 9.75
C ARG A 104 12.86 -10.94 10.82
N GLU A 105 12.63 -9.70 10.41
CA GLU A 105 12.42 -8.57 11.34
C GLU A 105 11.13 -8.69 12.16
N VAL A 106 10.06 -9.24 11.58
CA VAL A 106 8.75 -9.27 12.21
C VAL A 106 8.40 -10.62 12.82
N TYR A 107 8.75 -11.70 12.14
CA TYR A 107 8.32 -13.05 12.53
C TYR A 107 9.45 -13.86 13.19
N GLY A 108 10.68 -13.35 13.20
CA GLY A 108 11.82 -14.02 13.85
C GLY A 108 12.37 -15.22 13.09
N LEU A 109 12.20 -15.22 11.76
CA LEU A 109 12.93 -16.12 10.84
C LEU A 109 14.41 -15.78 10.77
#